data_AF-A0A4R5QEH5-F1
#
_entry.id   AF-A0A4R5QEH5-F1
#
_cell.length_a   1.000
_cell.length_b   1.000
_cell.length_c   1.000
_cell.angle_alpha   90.00
_cell.angle_beta   90.00
_cell.angle_gamma   90.00
#
_symmetry.space_group_name_H-M   'P 1'
#
loop_
_entity.id
_entity.type
_entity.pdbx_description
1 polymer ?
#
loop_
_entity_poly.entity_id
_entity_poly.type
_entity_poly.pdbx_seq_one_letter_code
_entity_poly.pdbx_strand_id
1 'polypeptide(L)'
;MNNPYLIDGSRRVHRHWWTVVPALPAGPDKQKAHALQRVWSDHTMNAFRTAADGSLLPGNRGFYTEGTEDHLTPAVFQTWAALGPAHAWLPALLALFNITPSGAVETARWCYFFEQYTADGKRPIADIVLAWRDGAGEAVLVIEAKRRGARLAVKDLTDLSRYLRMPSIYSVPRRHLGLLVDAADLAGMHVKLAGAWPIASWQALISAQITAARDLAAPTTVIKEVIGLIGLHAAFHGLVAPLARESLALVAGEGTAARYNAIATEAEGPPEAVRFLLGSEAVFAIRRGRSPDTPLPWLADTLAADEIWRRGEQTTAARQVPRWRLNWGT
;
A
#
# COMPACT_ATOMS: atom_id res chain seq x y z
N MET A 1 2.40 30.73 2.08
CA MET A 1 1.61 29.50 1.88
C MET A 1 2.59 28.34 1.80
N ASN A 2 2.50 27.36 2.71
CA ASN A 2 3.34 26.17 2.64
C ASN A 2 2.84 25.30 1.49
N ASN A 3 3.67 25.06 0.47
CA ASN A 3 3.34 24.16 -0.64
C ASN A 3 3.25 22.72 -0.08
N PRO A 4 2.12 22.00 -0.27
CA PRO A 4 1.99 20.61 0.18
C PRO A 4 2.91 19.66 -0.60
N TYR A 5 3.34 20.10 -1.78
CA TYR A 5 4.30 19.40 -2.61
C TYR A 5 5.69 20.01 -2.42
N LEU A 6 6.70 19.16 -2.51
CA LEU A 6 8.08 19.62 -2.44
C LEU A 6 8.47 20.43 -3.69
N ILE A 7 7.80 20.20 -4.83
CA ILE A 7 8.24 20.69 -6.14
C ILE A 7 7.04 20.98 -7.05
N ASP A 8 7.04 22.15 -7.68
CA ASP A 8 6.06 22.58 -8.69
C ASP A 8 6.52 22.11 -10.10
N GLY A 9 5.73 21.25 -10.76
CA GLY A 9 6.11 20.63 -12.03
C GLY A 9 5.17 19.51 -12.47
N SER A 10 5.54 18.78 -13.54
CA SER A 10 4.70 17.75 -14.18
C SER A 10 4.28 16.56 -13.30
N ARG A 11 4.87 16.38 -12.12
CA ARG A 11 4.58 15.27 -11.20
C ARG A 11 4.47 15.77 -9.76
N ARG A 12 3.49 15.24 -9.04
CA ARG A 12 3.24 15.55 -7.63
C ARG A 12 4.16 14.70 -6.74
N VAL A 13 5.05 15.36 -6.02
CA VAL A 13 5.90 14.72 -5.00
C VAL A 13 5.42 15.15 -3.61
N HIS A 14 4.94 14.18 -2.86
CA HIS A 14 4.34 14.41 -1.55
C HIS A 14 5.42 14.68 -0.50
N ARG A 15 5.18 15.64 0.39
CA ARG A 15 6.12 15.97 1.46
C ARG A 15 6.09 14.94 2.60
N HIS A 16 4.91 14.43 2.92
CA HIS A 16 4.70 13.46 3.99
C HIS A 16 4.09 12.17 3.45
N TRP A 17 4.44 11.02 4.02
CA TRP A 17 3.98 9.73 3.50
C TRP A 17 2.49 9.48 3.78
N TRP A 18 1.97 10.03 4.86
CA TRP A 18 0.59 9.83 5.28
C TRP A 18 -0.40 10.59 4.38
N THR A 19 0.08 11.42 3.46
CA THR A 19 -0.75 12.12 2.48
C THR A 19 -0.96 11.34 1.19
N VAL A 20 -0.39 10.13 1.10
CA VAL A 20 -0.58 9.20 -0.04
C VAL A 20 -1.24 7.89 0.36
N VAL A 21 -1.48 7.65 1.65
CA VAL A 21 -2.05 6.40 2.17
C VAL A 21 -3.37 6.69 2.88
N PRO A 22 -4.50 6.17 2.39
CA PRO A 22 -5.79 6.44 3.01
C PRO A 22 -5.98 5.69 4.34
N ALA A 23 -5.50 4.45 4.46
CA ALA A 23 -5.65 3.66 5.68
C ALA A 23 -4.50 3.89 6.67
N LEU A 24 -4.66 4.88 7.56
CA LEU A 24 -3.64 5.28 8.53
C LEU A 24 -3.41 4.22 9.64
N PRO A 25 -2.16 4.02 10.09
CA PRO A 25 -1.86 3.20 11.26
C PRO A 25 -2.37 3.86 12.56
N ALA A 26 -2.67 3.04 13.57
CA ALA A 26 -3.07 3.55 14.88
C ALA A 26 -1.91 4.19 15.67
N GLY A 27 -0.66 3.89 15.32
CA GLY A 27 0.53 4.43 16.00
C GLY A 27 1.82 3.90 15.38
N PRO A 28 2.98 4.45 15.79
CA PRO A 28 4.28 4.14 15.20
C PRO A 28 4.72 2.69 15.43
N ASP A 29 4.34 2.10 16.58
CA ASP A 29 4.74 0.74 16.98
C ASP A 29 3.75 -0.36 16.54
N LYS A 30 2.86 -0.04 15.60
CA LYS A 30 1.85 -0.97 15.10
C LYS A 30 2.34 -1.62 13.80
N GLN A 31 1.97 -2.87 13.57
CA GLN A 31 2.38 -3.61 12.36
C GLN A 31 2.10 -2.83 11.06
N LYS A 32 0.94 -2.14 10.97
CA LYS A 32 0.58 -1.30 9.81
C LYS A 32 1.56 -0.15 9.58
N ALA A 33 2.09 0.46 10.65
CA ALA A 33 3.11 1.50 10.54
C ALA A 33 4.46 0.90 10.13
N HIS A 34 4.86 -0.24 10.70
CA HIS A 34 6.11 -0.92 10.31
C HIS A 34 6.10 -1.42 8.86
N ALA A 35 4.94 -1.87 8.38
CA ALA A 35 4.74 -2.23 6.98
C ALA A 35 5.01 -1.04 6.05
N LEU A 36 4.56 0.16 6.42
CA LEU A 36 4.72 1.39 5.64
C LEU A 36 6.07 2.07 5.83
N GLN A 37 6.67 2.04 7.04
CA GLN A 37 8.01 2.57 7.34
C GLN A 37 9.05 2.07 6.37
N ARG A 38 8.85 0.83 5.96
CA ARG A 38 9.62 0.21 4.92
C ARG A 38 9.69 1.03 3.63
N VAL A 39 8.56 1.58 3.22
CA VAL A 39 8.44 2.31 1.97
C VAL A 39 8.88 3.76 2.15
N TRP A 40 8.43 4.39 3.23
CA TRP A 40 8.62 5.82 3.42
C TRP A 40 9.97 6.22 4.01
N SER A 41 10.63 5.36 4.79
CA SER A 41 11.97 5.61 5.33
C SER A 41 13.03 4.77 4.60
N ASP A 42 12.84 3.45 4.53
CA ASP A 42 13.91 2.57 4.04
C ASP A 42 14.01 2.51 2.50
N HIS A 43 12.94 2.85 1.76
CA HIS A 43 12.81 2.56 0.33
C HIS A 43 12.31 3.76 -0.51
N THR A 44 12.85 4.96 -0.24
CA THR A 44 12.52 6.19 -0.98
C THR A 44 13.20 6.29 -2.36
N MET A 45 13.29 5.15 -3.06
CA MET A 45 14.00 4.98 -4.33
C MET A 45 13.72 6.12 -5.31
N ASN A 46 14.76 6.87 -5.67
CA ASN A 46 14.69 7.88 -6.74
C ASN A 46 13.47 8.82 -6.62
N ALA A 47 12.96 9.08 -5.41
CA ALA A 47 11.91 10.08 -5.19
C ALA A 47 12.45 11.49 -5.45
N PHE A 48 13.75 11.67 -5.21
CA PHE A 48 14.50 12.89 -5.46
C PHE A 48 15.76 12.60 -6.26
N ARG A 49 16.22 13.62 -6.98
CA ARG A 49 17.56 13.72 -7.54
C ARG A 49 18.13 15.10 -7.24
N THR A 50 19.43 15.21 -7.12
CA THR A 50 20.10 16.51 -6.90
C THR A 50 20.38 17.18 -8.23
N ALA A 51 20.00 18.45 -8.37
CA ALA A 51 20.42 19.30 -9.49
C ALA A 51 21.89 19.72 -9.35
N ALA A 52 22.43 20.34 -10.40
CA ALA A 52 23.82 20.83 -10.40
C ALA A 52 24.08 21.91 -9.32
N ASP A 53 23.05 22.67 -8.94
CA ASP A 53 23.10 23.70 -7.90
C ASP A 53 22.83 23.16 -6.48
N GLY A 54 22.68 21.84 -6.32
CA GLY A 54 22.39 21.20 -5.04
C GLY A 54 20.89 21.14 -4.67
N SER A 55 20.00 21.74 -5.48
CA SER A 55 18.55 21.67 -5.22
C SER A 55 17.97 20.27 -5.46
N LEU A 56 16.87 19.95 -4.77
CA LEU A 56 16.16 18.68 -4.96
C LEU A 56 15.15 18.81 -6.10
N LEU A 57 15.25 17.91 -7.08
CA LEU A 57 14.31 17.77 -8.19
C LEU A 57 13.47 16.50 -8.02
N PRO A 58 12.25 16.43 -8.58
CA PRO A 58 11.45 15.23 -8.57
C PRO A 58 12.22 14.15 -9.31
N GLY A 59 12.30 12.97 -8.72
CA GLY A 59 12.74 11.80 -9.45
C GLY A 59 11.59 11.12 -10.19
N ASN A 60 11.94 10.09 -10.94
CA ASN A 60 11.00 9.43 -11.85
C ASN A 60 10.27 8.23 -11.22
N ARG A 61 10.62 7.86 -9.98
CA ARG A 61 10.14 6.68 -9.25
C ARG A 61 9.98 7.01 -7.77
N GLY A 62 9.64 6.01 -6.96
CA GLY A 62 9.56 6.15 -5.52
C GLY A 62 8.17 6.46 -5.01
N PHE A 63 7.92 6.03 -3.79
CA PHE A 63 6.62 6.06 -3.13
C PHE A 63 6.02 7.45 -2.93
N TYR A 64 6.86 8.47 -2.72
CA TYR A 64 6.42 9.86 -2.62
C TYR A 64 6.01 10.46 -3.96
N THR A 65 6.36 9.82 -5.08
CA THR A 65 6.03 10.28 -6.44
C THR A 65 4.72 9.64 -6.89
N GLU A 66 3.65 10.44 -6.95
CA GLU A 66 2.30 9.95 -7.28
C GLU A 66 2.24 9.29 -8.67
N GLY A 67 1.48 8.20 -8.77
CA GLY A 67 1.26 7.46 -10.02
C GLY A 67 2.40 6.51 -10.45
N THR A 68 3.47 6.41 -9.67
CA THR A 68 4.50 5.37 -9.87
C THR A 68 4.04 4.02 -9.34
N GLU A 69 4.66 2.92 -9.79
CA GLU A 69 4.39 1.56 -9.27
C GLU A 69 4.69 1.48 -7.77
N ASP A 70 5.83 2.07 -7.36
CA ASP A 70 6.27 2.12 -5.96
C ASP A 70 5.28 2.86 -5.05
N HIS A 71 4.57 3.84 -5.61
CA HIS A 71 3.52 4.59 -4.93
C HIS A 71 2.20 3.83 -4.90
N LEU A 72 1.77 3.33 -6.07
CA LEU A 72 0.47 2.70 -6.25
C LEU A 72 0.31 1.47 -5.35
N THR A 73 1.35 0.64 -5.25
CA THR A 73 1.31 -0.60 -4.46
C THR A 73 0.87 -0.37 -3.02
N PRO A 74 1.60 0.40 -2.19
CA PRO A 74 1.17 0.67 -0.82
C PRO A 74 -0.07 1.58 -0.75
N ALA A 75 -0.22 2.58 -1.62
CA ALA A 75 -1.37 3.50 -1.57
C ALA A 75 -2.71 2.76 -1.74
N VAL A 76 -2.75 1.75 -2.61
CA VAL A 76 -3.97 0.98 -2.90
C VAL A 76 -4.09 -0.24 -1.99
N PHE A 77 -3.01 -1.02 -1.83
CA PHE A 77 -3.08 -2.27 -1.06
C PHE A 77 -3.32 -2.03 0.43
N GLN A 78 -2.77 -0.94 0.99
CA GLN A 78 -2.92 -0.63 2.41
C GLN A 78 -4.38 -0.40 2.83
N THR A 79 -5.30 -0.14 1.89
CA THR A 79 -6.75 -0.06 2.15
C THR A 79 -7.28 -1.29 2.89
N TRP A 80 -6.73 -2.49 2.69
CA TRP A 80 -7.09 -3.69 3.46
C TRP A 80 -6.96 -3.49 4.98
N ALA A 81 -6.03 -2.63 5.42
CA ALA A 81 -5.86 -2.29 6.81
C ALA A 81 -7.07 -1.57 7.44
N ALA A 82 -7.99 -1.05 6.63
CA ALA A 82 -9.23 -0.40 7.06
C ALA A 82 -10.40 -1.38 7.23
N LEU A 83 -10.33 -2.57 6.64
CA LEU A 83 -11.50 -3.42 6.35
C LEU A 83 -11.77 -4.48 7.41
N GLY A 84 -11.73 -4.06 8.68
CA GLY A 84 -12.21 -4.86 9.80
C GLY A 84 -11.14 -5.42 10.73
N PRO A 85 -11.55 -5.88 11.93
CA PRO A 85 -10.67 -6.46 12.93
C PRO A 85 -10.18 -7.86 12.51
N ALA A 86 -9.11 -8.33 13.16
CA ALA A 86 -8.66 -9.73 13.14
C ALA A 86 -8.49 -10.38 11.75
N HIS A 87 -8.09 -9.60 10.73
CA HIS A 87 -7.79 -10.12 9.39
C HIS A 87 -8.99 -10.78 8.68
N ALA A 88 -10.23 -10.42 9.04
CA ALA A 88 -11.45 -10.96 8.42
C ALA A 88 -11.51 -10.78 6.89
N TRP A 89 -10.81 -9.78 6.37
CA TRP A 89 -10.68 -9.53 4.93
C TRP A 89 -9.72 -10.48 4.21
N LEU A 90 -8.84 -11.19 4.93
CA LEU A 90 -7.75 -11.96 4.34
C LEU A 90 -8.24 -13.11 3.44
N PRO A 91 -9.27 -13.90 3.81
CA PRO A 91 -9.80 -14.93 2.91
C PRO A 91 -10.23 -14.38 1.55
N ALA A 92 -10.84 -13.19 1.51
CA ALA A 92 -11.24 -12.55 0.26
C ALA A 92 -10.03 -12.15 -0.60
N LEU A 93 -8.95 -11.65 0.02
CA LEU A 93 -7.70 -11.39 -0.70
C LEU A 93 -7.05 -12.67 -1.23
N LEU A 94 -6.95 -13.71 -0.40
CA LEU A 94 -6.33 -14.99 -0.76
C LEU A 94 -7.07 -15.68 -1.92
N ALA A 95 -8.41 -15.57 -1.94
CA ALA A 95 -9.23 -16.10 -3.01
C ALA A 95 -8.89 -15.51 -4.39
N LEU A 96 -8.43 -14.25 -4.47
CA LEU A 96 -7.97 -13.65 -5.73
C LEU A 96 -6.79 -14.40 -6.35
N PHE A 97 -6.02 -15.12 -5.53
CA PHE A 97 -4.86 -15.90 -5.93
C PHE A 97 -5.14 -17.41 -5.88
N ASN A 98 -6.41 -17.82 -5.84
CA ASN A 98 -6.83 -19.22 -5.72
C ASN A 98 -6.27 -19.93 -4.47
N ILE A 99 -6.10 -19.19 -3.38
CA ILE A 99 -5.63 -19.72 -2.10
C ILE A 99 -6.81 -19.79 -1.14
N THR A 100 -7.06 -20.97 -0.58
CA THR A 100 -8.05 -21.17 0.49
C THR A 100 -7.32 -21.37 1.81
N PRO A 101 -7.58 -20.55 2.85
CA PRO A 101 -6.98 -20.77 4.17
C PRO A 101 -7.53 -22.06 4.80
N SER A 102 -6.70 -22.73 5.60
CA SER A 102 -7.09 -23.94 6.31
C SER A 102 -7.76 -23.58 7.64
N GLY A 103 -9.02 -23.15 7.57
CA GLY A 103 -9.80 -22.70 8.73
C GLY A 103 -9.71 -21.18 8.96
N ALA A 104 -9.94 -20.74 10.20
CA ALA A 104 -9.90 -19.33 10.56
C ALA A 104 -8.45 -18.80 10.56
N VAL A 105 -8.27 -17.58 10.08
CA VAL A 105 -6.98 -16.87 10.15
C VAL A 105 -6.81 -16.33 11.57
N GLU A 106 -5.77 -16.78 12.27
CA GLU A 106 -5.48 -16.38 13.64
C GLU A 106 -4.69 -15.08 13.70
N THR A 107 -3.72 -14.93 12.79
CA THR A 107 -2.86 -13.74 12.69
C THR A 107 -2.39 -13.56 11.26
N ALA A 108 -2.21 -12.31 10.85
CA ALA A 108 -1.56 -11.97 9.60
C ALA A 108 -0.74 -10.70 9.71
N ARG A 109 0.31 -10.63 8.90
CA ARG A 109 1.21 -9.49 8.81
C ARG A 109 1.69 -9.36 7.38
N TRP A 110 1.97 -8.14 6.98
CA TRP A 110 2.57 -7.87 5.68
C TRP A 110 3.61 -6.77 5.77
N CYS A 111 4.40 -6.65 4.70
CA CYS A 111 5.21 -5.48 4.41
C CYS A 111 5.29 -5.28 2.90
N TYR A 112 5.84 -4.14 2.52
CA TYR A 112 6.06 -3.76 1.12
C TYR A 112 7.55 -3.78 0.78
N PHE A 113 7.92 -3.94 -0.49
CA PHE A 113 9.31 -3.81 -0.98
C PHE A 113 10.35 -4.53 -0.09
N PHE A 114 10.06 -5.79 0.25
CA PHE A 114 10.98 -6.62 1.03
C PHE A 114 12.11 -7.12 0.13
N GLU A 115 13.35 -6.91 0.53
CA GLU A 115 14.51 -7.41 -0.20
C GLU A 115 15.40 -8.24 0.71
N GLN A 116 15.97 -9.32 0.18
CA GLN A 116 16.90 -10.14 0.93
C GLN A 116 17.89 -10.77 -0.02
N TYR A 117 19.16 -10.87 0.39
CA TYR A 117 20.12 -11.64 -0.39
C TYR A 117 19.72 -13.12 -0.39
N THR A 118 19.67 -13.70 -1.59
CA THR A 118 19.53 -15.14 -1.81
C THR A 118 20.90 -15.81 -1.72
N ALA A 119 20.93 -17.14 -1.61
CA ALA A 119 22.17 -17.90 -1.50
C ALA A 119 23.11 -17.72 -2.72
N ASP A 120 22.56 -17.40 -3.89
CA ASP A 120 23.30 -17.08 -5.12
C ASP A 120 23.73 -15.60 -5.21
N GLY A 121 23.63 -14.84 -4.12
CA GLY A 121 24.08 -13.45 -4.02
C GLY A 121 23.17 -12.43 -4.71
N LYS A 122 22.04 -12.84 -5.29
CA LYS A 122 21.05 -11.90 -5.85
C LYS A 122 20.25 -11.24 -4.73
N ARG A 123 19.70 -10.06 -5.00
CA ARG A 123 18.85 -9.32 -4.07
C ARG A 123 17.51 -8.98 -4.74
N PRO A 124 16.60 -9.95 -4.88
CA PRO A 124 15.26 -9.67 -5.35
C PRO A 124 14.52 -8.75 -4.38
N ILE A 125 13.60 -7.95 -4.90
CA ILE A 125 12.71 -7.06 -4.13
C ILE A 125 11.27 -7.53 -4.39
N ALA A 126 10.57 -7.97 -3.37
CA ALA A 126 9.17 -8.36 -3.44
C ALA A 126 8.28 -7.17 -3.09
N ASP A 127 7.36 -6.80 -3.99
CA ASP A 127 6.48 -5.63 -3.81
C ASP A 127 5.59 -5.75 -2.58
N ILE A 128 5.02 -6.94 -2.34
CA ILE A 128 4.23 -7.25 -1.14
C ILE A 128 4.61 -8.64 -0.63
N VAL A 129 4.86 -8.76 0.66
CA VAL A 129 4.99 -10.04 1.36
C VAL A 129 3.95 -10.09 2.46
N LEU A 130 3.08 -11.09 2.41
CA LEU A 130 1.96 -11.30 3.34
C LEU A 130 2.11 -12.68 3.97
N ALA A 131 2.24 -12.73 5.30
CA ALA A 131 2.24 -13.97 6.06
C ALA A 131 1.01 -14.09 6.94
N TRP A 132 0.55 -15.32 7.15
CA TRP A 132 -0.56 -15.62 8.04
C TRP A 132 -0.38 -16.97 8.74
N ARG A 133 -1.16 -17.16 9.80
CA ARG A 133 -1.33 -18.44 10.48
C ARG A 133 -2.80 -18.83 10.48
N ASP A 134 -3.05 -20.09 10.16
CA ASP A 134 -4.36 -20.74 10.22
C ASP A 134 -4.18 -22.16 10.82
N GLY A 135 -5.23 -22.99 10.78
CA GLY A 135 -5.21 -24.34 11.34
C GLY A 135 -4.19 -25.31 10.72
N ALA A 136 -3.57 -24.97 9.57
CA ALA A 136 -2.49 -25.74 8.96
C ALA A 136 -1.08 -25.13 9.19
N GLY A 137 -0.96 -24.17 10.11
CA GLY A 137 0.31 -23.57 10.52
C GLY A 137 0.61 -22.25 9.80
N GLU A 138 1.88 -21.95 9.54
CA GLU A 138 2.27 -20.69 8.89
C GLU A 138 2.26 -20.80 7.35
N ALA A 139 1.91 -19.69 6.71
CA ALA A 139 1.98 -19.53 5.26
C ALA A 139 2.43 -18.12 4.87
N VAL A 140 2.95 -18.00 3.65
CA VAL A 140 3.38 -16.73 3.06
C VAL A 140 2.95 -16.64 1.60
N LEU A 141 2.47 -15.48 1.21
CA LEU A 141 2.17 -15.07 -0.15
C LEU A 141 3.08 -13.91 -0.51
N VAL A 142 3.86 -14.08 -1.57
CA VAL A 142 4.56 -12.97 -2.23
C VAL A 142 3.72 -12.49 -3.39
N ILE A 143 3.49 -11.19 -3.50
CA ILE A 143 2.80 -10.58 -4.64
C ILE A 143 3.78 -9.65 -5.34
N GLU A 144 4.02 -9.92 -6.63
CA GLU A 144 4.69 -8.98 -7.54
C GLU A 144 3.61 -8.18 -8.25
N ALA A 145 3.74 -6.86 -8.21
CA ALA A 145 2.74 -5.94 -8.69
C ALA A 145 3.23 -5.20 -9.94
N LYS A 146 2.33 -4.95 -10.89
CA LYS A 146 2.63 -4.19 -12.11
C LYS A 146 1.56 -3.16 -12.38
N ARG A 147 1.98 -1.94 -12.70
CA ARG A 147 1.07 -0.89 -13.17
C ARG A 147 0.63 -1.15 -14.62
N ARG A 148 -0.50 -0.56 -15.00
CA ARG A 148 -1.03 -0.61 -16.38
C ARG A 148 0.03 -0.26 -17.42
N GLY A 149 0.13 -1.09 -18.46
CA GLY A 149 1.04 -0.86 -19.58
C GLY A 149 2.52 -1.03 -19.23
N ALA A 150 2.85 -1.47 -18.01
CA ALA A 150 4.20 -1.92 -17.71
C ALA A 150 4.48 -3.19 -18.54
N ARG A 151 5.40 -3.09 -19.49
CA ARG A 151 5.88 -4.28 -20.21
C ARG A 151 6.63 -5.14 -19.19
N LEU A 152 6.08 -6.30 -18.84
CA LEU A 152 6.87 -7.33 -18.19
C LEU A 152 8.09 -7.62 -19.06
N ALA A 153 9.28 -7.39 -18.50
CA ALA A 153 10.50 -7.81 -19.17
C ALA A 153 10.57 -9.33 -19.10
N VAL A 154 11.22 -9.96 -20.08
CA VAL A 154 11.39 -11.43 -20.10
C VAL A 154 12.02 -11.94 -18.79
N LYS A 155 12.93 -11.15 -18.20
CA LYS A 155 13.54 -11.43 -16.88
C LYS A 155 12.56 -11.44 -15.70
N ASP A 156 11.40 -10.83 -15.84
CA ASP A 156 10.33 -10.83 -14.84
C ASP A 156 9.51 -12.10 -14.95
N LEU A 157 9.54 -12.79 -16.10
CA LEU A 157 8.77 -14.01 -16.36
C LEU A 157 9.58 -15.27 -16.10
N THR A 158 10.90 -15.23 -16.34
CA THR A 158 11.74 -16.43 -16.32
C THR A 158 12.10 -16.94 -14.94
N ASP A 159 11.99 -16.12 -13.88
CA ASP A 159 12.36 -16.53 -12.52
C ASP A 159 11.62 -15.74 -11.42
N LEU A 160 10.29 -15.74 -11.43
CA LEU A 160 9.53 -15.19 -10.29
C LEU A 160 9.74 -16.03 -9.02
N SER A 161 10.02 -17.33 -9.17
CA SER A 161 10.27 -18.23 -8.03
C SER A 161 11.45 -17.78 -7.15
N ARG A 162 12.33 -16.89 -7.65
CA ARG A 162 13.42 -16.29 -6.87
C ARG A 162 12.97 -15.63 -5.58
N TYR A 163 11.76 -15.06 -5.55
CA TYR A 163 11.22 -14.46 -4.33
C TYR A 163 11.02 -15.52 -3.24
N LEU A 164 10.60 -16.72 -3.60
CA LEU A 164 10.40 -17.83 -2.65
C LEU A 164 11.72 -18.44 -2.16
N ARG A 165 12.85 -18.09 -2.79
CA ARG A 165 14.20 -18.52 -2.40
C ARG A 165 14.90 -17.54 -1.45
N MET A 166 14.28 -16.40 -1.13
CA MET A 166 14.80 -15.52 -0.07
C MET A 166 14.84 -16.30 1.25
N PRO A 167 15.96 -16.32 2.00
CA PRO A 167 16.12 -17.20 3.18
C PRO A 167 14.96 -17.13 4.18
N SER A 168 14.46 -15.93 4.45
CA SER A 168 13.34 -15.71 5.36
C SER A 168 12.01 -16.23 4.79
N ILE A 169 11.78 -16.21 3.49
CA ILE A 169 10.56 -16.75 2.88
C ILE A 169 10.68 -18.26 2.71
N TYR A 170 11.86 -18.74 2.32
CA TYR A 170 12.16 -20.14 2.10
C TYR A 170 11.90 -20.99 3.35
N SER A 171 12.12 -20.44 4.54
CA SER A 171 11.89 -21.14 5.80
C SER A 171 10.41 -21.30 6.19
N VAL A 172 9.46 -20.70 5.46
CA VAL A 172 8.03 -20.88 5.69
C VAL A 172 7.58 -22.11 4.89
N PRO A 173 6.87 -23.10 5.48
CA PRO A 173 6.51 -24.31 4.75
C PRO A 173 5.57 -24.06 3.57
N ARG A 174 4.47 -23.33 3.81
CA ARG A 174 3.45 -23.03 2.79
C ARG A 174 3.78 -21.70 2.13
N ARG A 175 4.26 -21.76 0.89
CA ARG A 175 4.74 -20.60 0.12
C ARG A 175 3.95 -20.46 -1.15
N HIS A 176 3.43 -19.26 -1.36
CA HIS A 176 2.63 -18.90 -2.51
C HIS A 176 3.22 -17.68 -3.18
N LEU A 177 2.97 -17.57 -4.48
CA LEU A 177 3.41 -16.47 -5.30
C LEU A 177 2.25 -16.06 -6.20
N GLY A 178 1.95 -14.77 -6.21
CA GLY A 178 0.89 -14.17 -7.00
C GLY A 178 1.40 -13.00 -7.83
N LEU A 179 0.74 -12.75 -8.95
CA LEU A 179 0.94 -11.55 -9.75
C LEU A 179 -0.28 -10.66 -9.65
N LEU A 180 -0.05 -9.37 -9.47
CA LEU A 180 -1.09 -8.35 -9.47
C LEU A 180 -0.85 -7.38 -10.61
N VAL A 181 -1.73 -7.40 -11.61
CA VAL A 181 -1.55 -6.64 -12.86
C VAL A 181 -2.78 -5.79 -13.18
N ASP A 182 -2.73 -4.97 -14.22
CA ASP A 182 -3.94 -4.31 -14.72
C ASP A 182 -4.85 -5.33 -15.44
N ALA A 183 -6.17 -5.18 -15.31
CA ALA A 183 -7.14 -6.06 -15.98
C ALA A 183 -6.96 -6.10 -17.50
N ALA A 184 -6.56 -4.98 -18.13
CA ALA A 184 -6.31 -4.95 -19.56
C ALA A 184 -5.08 -5.77 -19.97
N ASP A 185 -4.15 -6.03 -19.04
CA ASP A 185 -2.92 -6.76 -19.28
C ASP A 185 -3.07 -8.28 -19.03
N LEU A 186 -4.14 -8.73 -18.35
CA LEU A 186 -4.35 -10.13 -17.94
C LEU A 186 -4.20 -11.15 -19.07
N ALA A 187 -4.87 -10.93 -20.20
CA ALA A 187 -4.82 -11.84 -21.34
C ALA A 187 -3.39 -12.00 -21.87
N GLY A 188 -2.66 -10.88 -21.97
CA GLY A 188 -1.25 -10.90 -22.37
C GLY A 188 -0.33 -11.57 -21.34
N MET A 189 -0.68 -11.53 -20.04
CA MET A 189 0.08 -12.21 -18.99
C MET A 189 -0.09 -13.71 -19.05
N HIS A 190 -1.32 -14.22 -19.25
CA HIS A 190 -1.58 -15.65 -19.37
C HIS A 190 -0.87 -16.29 -20.57
N VAL A 191 -0.68 -15.56 -21.67
CA VAL A 191 0.10 -16.05 -22.82
C VAL A 191 1.60 -16.14 -22.51
N LYS A 192 2.12 -15.20 -21.71
CA LYS A 192 3.56 -15.08 -21.42
C LYS A 192 4.03 -16.01 -20.31
N LEU A 193 3.15 -16.36 -19.38
CA LEU A 193 3.46 -17.21 -18.24
C LEU A 193 3.06 -18.64 -18.57
N ALA A 194 4.04 -19.53 -18.70
CA ALA A 194 3.76 -20.95 -18.89
C ALA A 194 3.10 -21.52 -17.61
N GLY A 195 1.92 -22.13 -17.75
CA GLY A 195 1.21 -22.84 -16.67
C GLY A 195 0.14 -22.00 -15.95
N ALA A 196 -0.47 -22.63 -14.93
CA ALA A 196 -1.55 -22.05 -14.14
C ALA A 196 -1.03 -21.12 -13.03
N TRP A 197 -0.47 -19.97 -13.43
CA TRP A 197 -0.01 -18.95 -12.49
C TRP A 197 -1.19 -18.25 -11.79
N PRO A 198 -1.12 -18.00 -10.47
CA PRO A 198 -2.08 -17.16 -9.77
C PRO A 198 -1.90 -15.69 -10.18
N ILE A 199 -2.83 -15.18 -10.98
CA ILE A 199 -2.82 -13.80 -11.46
C ILE A 199 -4.14 -13.14 -11.06
N ALA A 200 -4.05 -12.03 -10.34
CA ALA A 200 -5.17 -11.17 -10.00
C ALA A 200 -5.00 -9.82 -10.72
N SER A 201 -6.11 -9.10 -10.89
CA SER A 201 -6.07 -7.71 -11.35
C SER A 201 -6.23 -6.72 -10.20
N TRP A 202 -5.70 -5.51 -10.37
CA TRP A 202 -5.99 -4.38 -9.48
C TRP A 202 -7.49 -4.15 -9.35
N GLN A 203 -8.25 -4.27 -10.44
CA GLN A 203 -9.70 -4.10 -10.47
C GLN A 203 -10.42 -5.16 -9.63
N ALA A 204 -9.97 -6.41 -9.68
CA ALA A 204 -10.49 -7.49 -8.84
C ALA A 204 -10.16 -7.23 -7.36
N LEU A 205 -8.95 -6.75 -7.07
CA LEU A 205 -8.54 -6.35 -5.72
C LEU A 205 -9.42 -5.22 -5.16
N ILE A 206 -9.67 -4.16 -5.93
CA ILE A 206 -10.57 -3.07 -5.52
C ILE A 206 -12.00 -3.59 -5.29
N SER A 207 -12.49 -4.48 -6.16
CA SER A 207 -13.82 -5.07 -6.00
C SER A 207 -13.94 -5.91 -4.73
N ALA A 208 -12.87 -6.65 -4.39
CA ALA A 208 -12.80 -7.41 -3.15
C ALA A 208 -12.74 -6.48 -1.92
N GLN A 209 -12.00 -5.37 -1.99
CA GLN A 209 -11.99 -4.35 -0.94
C GLN A 209 -13.37 -3.72 -0.72
N ILE A 210 -14.06 -3.34 -1.80
CA ILE A 210 -15.43 -2.80 -1.73
C ILE A 210 -16.39 -3.82 -1.12
N THR A 211 -16.24 -5.10 -1.47
CA THR A 211 -17.06 -6.17 -0.90
C THR A 211 -16.81 -6.32 0.59
N ALA A 212 -15.54 -6.42 1.01
CA ALA A 212 -15.18 -6.51 2.43
C ALA A 212 -15.60 -5.26 3.24
N ALA A 213 -15.64 -4.08 2.62
CA ALA A 213 -16.12 -2.87 3.26
C ALA A 213 -17.61 -2.93 3.63
N ARG A 214 -18.41 -3.75 2.93
CA ARG A 214 -19.85 -3.95 3.24
C ARG A 214 -20.06 -4.68 4.57
N ASP A 215 -19.06 -5.44 5.01
CA ASP A 215 -19.11 -6.25 6.22
C ASP A 215 -18.54 -5.51 7.44
N LEU A 216 -18.21 -4.21 7.30
CA LEU A 216 -17.77 -3.39 8.42
C LEU A 216 -18.89 -3.26 9.46
N ALA A 217 -18.53 -3.45 10.74
CA ALA A 217 -19.42 -3.22 11.87
C ALA A 217 -19.61 -1.71 12.13
N ALA A 218 -20.25 -1.01 11.20
CA ALA A 218 -20.51 0.44 11.22
C ALA A 218 -21.92 0.75 10.68
N PRO A 219 -22.47 1.95 10.91
CA PRO A 219 -23.71 2.37 10.27
C PRO A 219 -23.60 2.40 8.74
N THR A 220 -24.74 2.18 8.07
CA THR A 220 -24.82 2.14 6.60
C THR A 220 -24.26 3.39 5.92
N THR A 221 -24.36 4.57 6.57
CA THR A 221 -23.80 5.82 6.07
C THR A 221 -22.28 5.75 5.97
N VAL A 222 -21.60 5.31 7.04
CA VAL A 222 -20.14 5.14 7.08
C VAL A 222 -19.69 4.05 6.09
N ILE A 223 -20.42 2.93 6.00
CA ILE A 223 -20.12 1.88 5.01
C ILE A 223 -20.16 2.43 3.58
N LYS A 224 -21.21 3.20 3.24
CA LYS A 224 -21.35 3.82 1.91
C LYS A 224 -20.22 4.82 1.63
N GLU A 225 -19.85 5.61 2.62
CA GLU A 225 -18.75 6.57 2.51
C GLU A 225 -17.41 5.85 2.27
N VAL A 226 -17.08 4.83 3.06
CA VAL A 226 -15.87 4.03 2.90
C VAL A 226 -15.82 3.39 1.51
N ILE A 227 -16.90 2.76 1.05
CA ILE A 227 -16.98 2.17 -0.30
C ILE A 227 -16.74 3.23 -1.38
N GLY A 228 -17.40 4.38 -1.26
CA GLY A 228 -17.24 5.49 -2.19
C GLY A 228 -15.80 5.99 -2.27
N LEU A 229 -15.15 6.15 -1.12
CA LEU A 229 -13.76 6.58 -1.01
C LEU A 229 -12.77 5.56 -1.58
N ILE A 230 -12.99 4.25 -1.37
CA ILE A 230 -12.17 3.19 -1.99
C ILE A 230 -12.23 3.30 -3.51
N GLY A 231 -13.45 3.40 -4.06
CA GLY A 231 -13.65 3.58 -5.50
C GLY A 231 -13.02 4.86 -6.02
N LEU A 232 -13.12 5.96 -5.26
CA LEU A 232 -12.55 7.24 -5.65
C LEU A 232 -11.02 7.20 -5.67
N HIS A 233 -10.37 6.68 -4.63
CA HIS A 233 -8.91 6.50 -4.61
C HIS A 233 -8.44 5.62 -5.77
N ALA A 234 -9.12 4.52 -6.05
CA ALA A 234 -8.81 3.66 -7.19
C ALA A 234 -8.93 4.40 -8.54
N ALA A 235 -9.97 5.23 -8.71
CA ALA A 235 -10.16 6.03 -9.92
C ALA A 235 -9.04 7.06 -10.10
N PHE A 236 -8.58 7.68 -9.01
CA PHE A 236 -7.44 8.60 -9.05
C PHE A 236 -6.14 7.95 -9.49
N HIS A 237 -5.95 6.67 -9.20
CA HIS A 237 -4.81 5.89 -9.69
C HIS A 237 -5.02 5.31 -11.09
N GLY A 238 -6.15 5.62 -11.74
CA GLY A 238 -6.48 5.12 -13.08
C GLY A 238 -6.76 3.62 -13.13
N LEU A 239 -7.05 3.00 -11.98
CA LEU A 239 -7.32 1.56 -11.88
C LEU A 239 -8.78 1.24 -12.19
N VAL A 240 -9.71 2.13 -11.89
CA VAL A 240 -11.12 2.00 -12.29
C VAL A 240 -11.55 3.20 -13.11
N ALA A 241 -12.70 3.10 -13.77
CA ALA A 241 -13.25 4.19 -14.55
C ALA A 241 -13.35 5.46 -13.69
N PRO A 242 -13.07 6.65 -14.26
CA PRO A 242 -13.30 7.91 -13.56
C PRO A 242 -14.74 7.97 -13.05
N LEU A 243 -14.90 8.27 -11.77
CA LEU A 243 -16.23 8.55 -11.22
C LEU A 243 -16.75 9.88 -11.80
N ALA A 244 -18.07 10.02 -11.89
CA ALA A 244 -18.68 11.28 -12.29
C ALA A 244 -18.14 12.43 -11.42
N ARG A 245 -18.01 13.65 -11.98
CA ARG A 245 -17.52 14.82 -11.23
C ARG A 245 -18.28 15.06 -9.93
N GLU A 246 -19.57 14.70 -9.89
CA GLU A 246 -20.43 14.77 -8.71
C GLU A 246 -19.93 13.88 -7.56
N SER A 247 -19.28 12.75 -7.85
CA SER A 247 -18.67 11.88 -6.85
C SER A 247 -17.44 12.50 -6.17
N LEU A 248 -16.81 13.51 -6.77
CA LEU A 248 -15.72 14.27 -6.13
C LEU A 248 -16.22 15.25 -5.07
N ALA A 249 -17.50 15.64 -5.13
CA ALA A 249 -18.13 16.48 -4.12
C ALA A 249 -18.39 15.73 -2.80
N LEU A 250 -18.32 14.39 -2.81
CA LEU A 250 -18.50 13.54 -1.62
C LEU A 250 -17.38 13.70 -0.58
N VAL A 251 -16.24 14.29 -0.96
CA VAL A 251 -15.14 14.52 -0.02
C VAL A 251 -14.93 16.01 0.19
N ALA A 252 -14.95 16.45 1.45
CA ALA A 252 -14.64 17.83 1.80
C ALA A 252 -13.19 18.19 1.42
N GLY A 253 -12.22 17.31 1.74
CA GLY A 253 -10.82 17.53 1.40
C GLY A 253 -10.33 18.88 1.91
N GLU A 254 -10.76 19.25 3.10
CA GLU A 254 -10.36 20.42 3.86
C GLU A 254 -9.00 20.22 4.51
N GLY A 255 -8.79 19.05 5.11
CA GLY A 255 -7.55 18.71 5.80
C GLY A 255 -7.26 19.58 7.01
N THR A 256 -8.29 20.12 7.68
CA THR A 256 -8.14 20.96 8.87
C THR A 256 -8.31 20.15 10.15
N ALA A 257 -7.70 20.62 11.25
CA ALA A 257 -7.91 20.05 12.58
C ALA A 257 -9.40 19.96 12.97
N ALA A 258 -10.20 20.98 12.63
CA ALA A 258 -11.64 20.98 12.86
C ALA A 258 -12.35 19.84 12.11
N ARG A 259 -12.00 19.61 10.84
CA ARG A 259 -12.57 18.53 10.04
C ARG A 259 -12.15 17.15 10.54
N TYR A 260 -10.88 16.98 10.93
CA TYR A 260 -10.42 15.72 11.53
C TYR A 260 -11.12 15.42 12.86
N ASN A 261 -11.30 16.43 13.71
CA ASN A 261 -12.04 16.28 14.96
C ASN A 261 -13.49 15.86 14.68
N ALA A 262 -14.18 16.51 13.73
CA ALA A 262 -15.53 16.12 13.33
C ALA A 262 -15.59 14.66 12.89
N ILE A 263 -14.69 14.22 12.00
CA ILE A 263 -14.62 12.80 11.58
C ILE A 263 -14.41 11.88 12.79
N ALA A 264 -13.48 12.21 13.68
CA ALA A 264 -13.15 11.38 14.84
C ALA A 264 -14.30 11.28 15.87
N THR A 265 -15.12 12.32 16.00
CA THR A 265 -16.24 12.35 16.95
C THR A 265 -17.57 11.88 16.38
N GLU A 266 -17.80 12.08 15.09
CA GLU A 266 -19.09 11.81 14.43
C GLU A 266 -19.11 10.46 13.71
N ALA A 267 -17.96 9.94 13.27
CA ALA A 267 -17.92 8.67 12.55
C ALA A 267 -18.09 7.50 13.51
N GLU A 268 -19.29 6.93 13.54
CA GLU A 268 -19.58 5.67 14.22
C GLU A 268 -19.00 4.48 13.45
N GLY A 269 -18.14 3.67 14.07
CA GLY A 269 -17.63 2.45 13.44
C GLY A 269 -16.31 1.95 14.05
N PRO A 270 -15.70 0.92 13.44
CA PRO A 270 -14.44 0.38 13.92
C PRO A 270 -13.34 1.45 13.81
N PRO A 271 -12.38 1.51 14.76
CA PRO A 271 -11.29 2.48 14.72
C PRO A 271 -10.49 2.48 13.41
N GLU A 272 -10.41 1.34 12.73
CA GLU A 272 -9.82 1.18 11.40
C GLU A 272 -10.53 2.00 10.32
N ALA A 273 -11.86 1.99 10.32
CA ALA A 273 -12.66 2.74 9.36
C ALA A 273 -12.53 4.24 9.61
N VAL A 274 -12.58 4.68 10.87
CA VAL A 274 -12.37 6.10 11.24
C VAL A 274 -11.00 6.59 10.76
N ARG A 275 -9.94 5.82 11.00
CA ARG A 275 -8.59 6.17 10.49
C ARG A 275 -8.50 6.21 8.97
N PHE A 276 -9.29 5.40 8.27
CA PHE A 276 -9.38 5.45 6.81
C PHE A 276 -10.08 6.72 6.32
N LEU A 277 -11.12 7.18 7.01
CA LEU A 277 -11.78 8.45 6.71
C LEU A 277 -10.82 9.63 6.92
N LEU A 278 -10.10 9.64 8.05
CA LEU A 278 -9.08 10.65 8.36
C LEU A 278 -7.96 10.70 7.31
N GLY A 279 -7.40 9.56 6.93
CA GLY A 279 -6.35 9.51 5.91
C GLY A 279 -6.88 9.89 4.53
N SER A 280 -8.09 9.48 4.17
CA SER A 280 -8.73 9.88 2.92
C SER A 280 -8.90 11.40 2.84
N GLU A 281 -9.37 12.03 3.91
CA GLU A 281 -9.51 13.48 4.02
C GLU A 281 -8.17 14.20 3.77
N ALA A 282 -7.08 13.73 4.38
CA ALA A 282 -5.73 14.27 4.17
C ALA A 282 -5.25 14.11 2.71
N VAL A 283 -5.42 12.92 2.12
CA VAL A 283 -5.07 12.63 0.71
C VAL A 283 -5.82 13.58 -0.22
N PHE A 284 -7.12 13.79 0.01
CA PHE A 284 -7.95 14.66 -0.84
C PHE A 284 -7.67 16.14 -0.64
N ALA A 285 -7.32 16.58 0.58
CA ALA A 285 -6.87 17.94 0.83
C ALA A 285 -5.63 18.27 -0.01
N ILE A 286 -4.63 17.39 -0.01
CA ILE A 286 -3.44 17.53 -0.86
C ILE A 286 -3.83 17.59 -2.33
N ARG A 287 -4.66 16.66 -2.82
CA ARG A 287 -5.06 16.64 -4.24
C ARG A 287 -5.78 17.92 -4.69
N ARG A 288 -6.44 18.62 -3.76
CA ARG A 288 -7.08 19.93 -3.93
C ARG A 288 -6.11 21.11 -3.77
N GLY A 289 -4.81 20.87 -3.63
CA GLY A 289 -3.77 21.89 -3.47
C GLY A 289 -3.70 22.49 -2.07
N ARG A 290 -4.30 21.83 -1.06
CA ARG A 290 -4.24 22.27 0.34
C ARG A 290 -3.11 21.55 1.08
N SER A 291 -2.58 22.21 2.10
CA SER A 291 -1.64 21.60 3.05
C SER A 291 -2.41 21.12 4.27
N PRO A 292 -2.69 19.81 4.39
CA PRO A 292 -3.44 19.28 5.52
C PRO A 292 -2.66 19.43 6.84
N ASP A 293 -3.39 19.70 7.91
CA ASP A 293 -2.95 19.44 9.28
C ASP A 293 -2.68 17.93 9.46
N THR A 294 -2.00 17.56 10.53
CA THR A 294 -1.73 16.15 10.83
C THR A 294 -3.00 15.45 11.35
N PRO A 295 -3.49 14.38 10.69
CA PRO A 295 -4.75 13.74 11.06
C PRO A 295 -4.66 12.90 12.35
N LEU A 296 -3.45 12.55 12.79
CA LEU A 296 -3.19 11.84 14.04
C LEU A 296 -1.99 12.49 14.75
N PRO A 297 -1.99 12.62 16.09
CA PRO A 297 -0.93 13.32 16.81
C PRO A 297 0.49 12.79 16.50
N TRP A 298 0.68 11.47 16.49
CA TRP A 298 1.99 10.85 16.25
C TRP A 298 2.55 11.09 14.84
N LEU A 299 1.71 11.50 13.88
CA LEU A 299 2.17 11.82 12.53
C LEU A 299 2.91 13.16 12.47
N ALA A 300 2.71 14.04 13.46
CA ALA A 300 3.46 15.30 13.56
C ALA A 300 4.96 15.08 13.77
N ASP A 301 5.33 13.95 14.38
CA ASP A 301 6.73 13.59 14.62
C ASP A 301 7.37 12.86 13.43
N THR A 302 6.62 12.62 12.35
CA THR A 302 7.16 11.95 11.16
C THR A 302 7.94 12.93 10.28
N LEU A 303 9.14 12.51 9.87
CA LEU A 303 10.02 13.32 9.03
C LEU A 303 9.40 13.58 7.64
N ALA A 304 9.75 14.73 7.08
CA ALA A 304 9.46 15.01 5.68
C ALA A 304 10.36 14.19 4.74
N ALA A 305 9.89 13.96 3.52
CA ALA A 305 10.58 13.11 2.54
C ALA A 305 12.00 13.58 2.19
N ASP A 306 12.21 14.90 2.14
CA ASP A 306 13.50 15.53 1.88
C ASP A 306 14.47 15.42 3.06
N GLU A 307 13.96 15.37 4.30
CA GLU A 307 14.77 15.14 5.50
C GLU A 307 15.25 13.70 5.57
N ILE A 308 14.35 12.74 5.30
CA ILE A 308 14.68 11.30 5.23
C ILE A 308 15.76 11.06 4.17
N TRP A 309 15.58 11.67 2.99
CA TRP A 309 16.55 11.57 1.90
C TRP A 309 17.92 12.12 2.32
N ARG A 310 17.96 13.30 2.97
CA ARG A 310 19.20 13.92 3.45
C ARG A 310 19.91 13.12 4.55
N ARG A 311 19.14 12.48 5.45
CA ARG A 311 19.69 11.66 6.54
C ARG A 311 20.25 10.32 6.07
N GLY A 312 19.86 9.86 4.88
CA GLY A 312 20.33 8.58 4.35
C GLY A 312 19.83 7.39 5.17
N GLU A 313 18.60 7.43 5.69
CA GLU A 313 18.02 6.34 6.51
C GLU A 313 17.87 4.99 5.75
N GLN A 314 18.16 4.98 4.44
CA GLN A 314 18.11 3.83 3.55
C GLN A 314 19.29 2.85 3.70
N THR A 315 19.36 2.06 4.77
CA THR A 315 20.43 1.04 4.89
C THR A 315 19.99 -0.32 4.32
N THR A 316 20.90 -1.00 3.60
CA THR A 316 20.66 -2.39 3.14
C THR A 316 20.37 -3.35 4.31
N ALA A 317 20.94 -3.10 5.49
CA ALA A 317 20.69 -3.91 6.69
C ALA A 317 19.24 -3.76 7.19
N ALA A 318 18.76 -2.52 7.36
CA ALA A 318 17.34 -2.26 7.64
C ALA A 318 16.45 -2.90 6.56
N ARG A 319 16.97 -2.94 5.32
CA ARG A 319 16.32 -3.55 4.17
C ARG A 319 16.14 -5.05 4.12
N GLN A 320 16.83 -5.79 4.98
CA GLN A 320 16.66 -7.23 5.05
C GLN A 320 15.84 -7.70 6.25
N VAL A 321 15.38 -6.78 7.12
CA VAL A 321 14.59 -7.13 8.30
C VAL A 321 13.19 -7.63 7.87
N PRO A 322 12.83 -8.89 8.16
CA PRO A 322 11.57 -9.47 7.69
C PRO A 322 10.41 -9.07 8.62
N ARG A 323 9.98 -7.80 8.57
CA ARG A 323 8.92 -7.23 9.43
C ARG A 323 7.53 -7.85 9.21
N TRP A 324 7.39 -8.63 8.14
CA TRP A 324 6.21 -9.44 7.81
C TRP A 324 6.13 -10.73 8.65
N ARG A 325 7.19 -11.14 9.36
CA ARG A 325 7.17 -12.34 10.20
C ARG A 325 6.21 -12.21 11.37
N LEU A 326 5.45 -13.28 11.63
CA LEU A 326 4.41 -13.31 12.66
C LEU A 326 4.93 -13.02 14.07
N ASN A 327 6.14 -13.49 14.38
CA ASN A 327 6.84 -13.29 15.66
C ASN A 327 7.74 -12.03 15.72
N TRP A 328 7.61 -11.09 14.79
CA TRP A 328 8.43 -9.88 14.82
C TRP A 328 7.94 -8.93 15.92
N GLY A 329 8.84 -8.48 16.79
CA GLY A 329 8.51 -7.53 17.86
C GLY A 329 7.66 -8.10 19.00
N THR A 330 7.53 -9.43 19.06
CA THR A 330 7.13 -10.17 20.27
C THR A 330 8.36 -10.57 21.07
#